data_AF-A0A189XG98-F1
#
_entry.id   AF-A0A189XG98-F1
#
_cell.length_a   1.000
_cell.length_b   1.000
_cell.length_c   1.000
_cell.angle_alpha   90.00
_cell.angle_beta   90.00
_cell.angle_gamma   90.00
#
_symmetry.space_group_name_H-M   'P 1'
#
loop_
_entity.id
_entity.type
_entity.pdbx_description
1 polymer ?
#
loop_
_entity_poly.entity_id
_entity_poly.type
_entity_poly.pdbx_seq_one_letter_code
_entity_poly.pdbx_strand_id
1 'polypeptide(L)'
;MPAAAIDPLSTLECHRRQYTYKVHKTDDNGRMCWDYINVMSCWGRCDSNEIADWKFPYKRSHHPVCMHEETHLTQVTLRNFHEDVAPGTEIYSFQEPNRCSCSVCKSSEGSCEGLRYRGARRAPRVDVPRG
;
A
#
# COMPACT_ATOMS: atom_id res chain seq x y z
N MET A 1 21.02 -18.28 2.25
CA MET A 1 19.75 -18.64 2.94
C MET A 1 18.67 -18.62 1.86
N PRO A 2 17.99 -19.72 1.55
CA PRO A 2 16.85 -19.65 0.65
C PRO A 2 15.81 -18.74 1.32
N ALA A 3 15.07 -17.95 0.54
CA ALA A 3 13.94 -17.20 1.06
C ALA A 3 12.96 -18.22 1.65
N ALA A 4 13.00 -18.40 2.98
CA ALA A 4 11.95 -19.11 3.68
C ALA A 4 10.64 -18.45 3.22
N ALA A 5 9.77 -19.24 2.61
CA ALA A 5 8.52 -18.72 2.07
C ALA A 5 7.78 -18.03 3.22
N ILE A 6 7.73 -16.70 3.18
CA ILE A 6 7.07 -15.89 4.19
C ILE A 6 5.59 -16.29 4.16
N ASP A 7 5.10 -16.90 5.22
CA ASP A 7 3.69 -17.22 5.35
C ASP A 7 2.91 -15.91 5.59
N PRO A 8 2.04 -15.49 4.64
CA PRO A 8 1.33 -14.24 4.77
C PRO A 8 0.35 -14.20 5.96
N LEU A 9 -0.04 -15.36 6.51
CA LEU A 9 -0.99 -15.43 7.61
C LEU A 9 -0.33 -15.23 8.98
N SER A 10 0.90 -15.71 9.14
CA SER A 10 1.60 -15.75 10.44
C SER A 10 2.72 -14.72 10.59
N THR A 11 3.18 -14.07 9.51
CA THR A 11 4.27 -13.10 9.63
C THR A 11 3.91 -11.90 10.50
N LEU A 12 4.82 -11.54 11.40
CA LEU A 12 4.72 -10.38 12.30
C LEU A 12 5.60 -9.20 11.85
N GLU A 13 6.32 -9.37 10.75
CA GLU A 13 7.27 -8.38 10.24
C GLU A 13 6.70 -7.63 9.03
N CYS A 14 7.33 -6.51 8.68
CA CYS A 14 7.04 -5.70 7.51
C CYS A 14 7.95 -6.14 6.35
N HIS A 15 7.35 -6.51 5.22
CA HIS A 15 8.03 -7.13 4.09
C HIS A 15 7.75 -6.41 2.78
N ARG A 16 8.59 -6.69 1.79
CA ARG A 16 8.32 -6.31 0.41
C ARG A 16 7.54 -7.41 -0.30
N ARG A 17 6.45 -7.04 -0.97
CA ARG A 17 5.57 -7.96 -1.68
C ARG A 17 5.11 -7.38 -3.01
N GLN A 18 5.04 -8.22 -4.03
CA GLN A 18 4.52 -7.84 -5.33
C GLN A 18 2.99 -7.83 -5.33
N TYR A 19 2.43 -6.79 -5.92
CA TYR A 19 1.01 -6.63 -6.19
C TYR A 19 0.79 -6.34 -7.67
N THR A 20 -0.38 -6.72 -8.18
CA THR A 20 -0.79 -6.40 -9.54
C THR A 20 -1.88 -5.33 -9.49
N TYR A 21 -1.64 -4.20 -10.14
CA TYR A 21 -2.56 -3.07 -10.18
C TYR A 21 -3.03 -2.82 -11.61
N LYS A 22 -4.32 -2.50 -11.75
CA LYS A 22 -4.84 -1.91 -12.99
C LYS A 22 -4.54 -0.41 -12.96
N VAL A 23 -3.75 0.06 -13.91
CA VAL A 23 -3.38 1.47 -14.04
C VAL A 23 -3.88 2.04 -15.35
N HIS A 24 -4.08 3.36 -15.36
CA HIS A 24 -4.36 4.12 -16.57
C HIS A 24 -3.65 5.47 -16.51
N LYS A 25 -3.30 6.01 -17.67
CA LYS A 25 -2.73 7.35 -17.85
C LYS A 25 -3.45 8.00 -19.03
N THR A 26 -3.87 9.24 -18.84
CA THR A 26 -4.65 10.00 -19.83
C THR A 26 -3.81 11.16 -20.35
N ASP A 27 -3.89 11.44 -21.65
CA ASP A 27 -3.25 12.59 -22.29
C ASP A 27 -4.13 13.86 -22.23
N ASP A 28 -3.59 14.97 -22.72
CA ASP A 28 -4.28 16.27 -22.75
C ASP A 28 -5.53 16.26 -23.65
N ASN A 29 -5.63 15.30 -24.58
CA ASN A 29 -6.76 15.13 -25.50
C ASN A 29 -7.81 14.14 -24.97
N GLY A 30 -7.65 13.64 -23.74
CA GLY A 30 -8.57 12.68 -23.12
C GLY A 30 -8.41 11.23 -23.60
N ARG A 31 -7.38 10.92 -24.40
CA ARG A 31 -7.03 9.55 -24.81
C ARG A 31 -6.23 8.91 -23.68
N MET A 32 -6.38 7.60 -23.51
CA MET A 32 -5.79 6.88 -22.38
C MET A 32 -5.01 5.65 -22.82
N CYS A 33 -3.96 5.36 -22.07
CA CYS A 33 -3.26 4.10 -22.03
C CYS A 33 -3.61 3.38 -20.73
N TRP A 34 -3.72 2.05 -20.74
CA TRP A 34 -3.99 1.24 -19.55
C TRP A 34 -3.34 -0.12 -19.61
N ASP A 35 -3.05 -0.68 -18.45
CA ASP A 35 -2.56 -2.06 -18.34
C ASP A 35 -2.71 -2.58 -16.90
N TYR A 36 -2.42 -3.86 -16.73
CA TYR A 36 -2.08 -4.44 -15.44
C TYR A 36 -0.57 -4.45 -15.28
N ILE A 37 -0.08 -3.80 -14.22
CA ILE A 37 1.35 -3.72 -13.90
C ILE A 37 1.63 -4.44 -12.59
N ASN A 38 2.82 -5.03 -12.50
CA ASN A 38 3.32 -5.60 -11.26
C ASN A 38 4.17 -4.55 -10.54
N VAL A 39 3.87 -4.34 -9.26
CA VAL A 39 4.49 -3.30 -8.42
C VAL A 39 4.88 -3.94 -7.10
N MET A 40 6.13 -3.79 -6.72
CA MET A 40 6.60 -4.09 -5.38
C MET A 40 6.09 -3.01 -4.42
N SER A 41 5.54 -3.44 -3.28
CA SER A 41 5.11 -2.54 -2.22
C SER A 41 5.42 -3.15 -0.85
N CYS A 42 5.25 -2.36 0.21
CA CYS A 42 5.43 -2.82 1.57
C CYS A 42 4.12 -3.36 2.15
N TRP A 43 4.22 -4.48 2.83
CA TRP A 43 3.10 -5.19 3.44
C TRP A 43 3.58 -6.03 4.61
N GLY A 44 2.80 -6.08 5.68
CA GLY A 44 3.10 -6.92 6.82
C GLY A 44 2.48 -6.38 8.09
N ARG A 45 3.14 -6.65 9.22
CA ARG A 45 2.71 -6.20 10.55
C ARG A 45 3.81 -5.41 11.24
N CYS A 46 3.40 -4.60 12.20
CA CYS A 46 4.25 -3.79 13.05
C CYS A 46 3.72 -3.84 14.48
N ASP A 47 4.62 -3.97 15.44
CA ASP A 47 4.26 -3.95 16.85
C ASP A 47 3.86 -2.54 17.28
N SER A 48 2.74 -2.45 17.98
CA SER A 48 2.20 -1.20 18.49
C SER A 48 1.95 -1.32 19.99
N ASN A 49 2.01 -0.19 20.68
CA ASN A 49 1.75 -0.16 22.11
C ASN A 49 1.11 1.17 22.55
N GLU A 50 0.29 1.08 23.59
CA GLU A 50 -0.29 2.22 24.28
C GLU A 50 0.05 2.14 25.77
N ILE A 51 0.43 3.27 26.35
CA ILE A 51 0.66 3.42 27.78
C ILE A 51 -0.35 4.44 28.29
N ALA A 52 -1.28 4.00 29.12
CA ALA A 52 -2.22 4.90 29.80
C ALA A 52 -1.45 5.81 30.75
N ASP A 53 -1.73 7.12 30.70
CA ASP A 53 -1.20 8.04 31.69
C ASP A 53 -2.05 7.93 32.97
N TRP A 54 -1.43 8.20 34.12
CA TRP A 54 -2.13 8.22 35.39
C TRP A 54 -3.11 9.40 35.48
N LYS A 55 -2.85 10.48 34.74
CA LYS A 55 -3.82 11.57 34.55
C LYS A 55 -4.79 11.21 33.44
N PHE A 56 -6.02 10.87 33.82
CA PHE A 56 -7.11 10.71 32.87
C PHE A 56 -7.41 12.04 32.14
N PRO A 57 -7.64 12.07 30.81
CA PRO A 57 -7.75 10.97 29.84
C PRO A 57 -6.51 10.80 28.95
N TYR A 58 -5.31 11.10 29.44
CA TYR A 58 -4.12 11.12 28.60
C TYR A 58 -3.54 9.71 28.41
N LYS A 59 -2.90 9.49 27.26
CA LYS A 59 -2.16 8.28 26.94
C LYS A 59 -1.00 8.58 26.01
N ARG A 60 0.04 7.74 26.05
CA ARG A 60 1.12 7.74 25.06
C ARG A 60 0.86 6.58 24.10
N SER A 61 0.64 6.89 22.83
CA SER A 61 0.34 5.90 21.80
C SER A 61 1.51 5.83 20.82
N HIS A 62 2.02 4.64 20.55
CA HIS A 62 3.06 4.38 19.56
C HIS A 62 2.54 3.36 18.55
N HIS A 63 2.09 3.86 17.40
CA HIS A 63 1.44 3.06 16.36
C HIS A 63 2.21 3.19 15.04
N PRO A 64 3.36 2.50 14.88
CA PRO A 64 4.04 2.45 13.61
C PRO A 64 3.23 1.65 12.59
N VAL A 65 3.40 1.98 11.32
CA VAL A 65 2.81 1.27 10.18
C VAL A 65 3.92 0.83 9.23
N CYS A 66 3.64 -0.20 8.43
CA CYS A 66 4.58 -0.73 7.46
C CYS A 66 4.67 0.23 6.26
N MET A 67 5.81 0.91 6.14
CA MET A 67 6.05 1.98 5.16
C MET A 67 7.24 1.64 4.25
N HIS A 68 7.33 2.37 3.14
CA HIS A 68 8.52 2.37 2.29
C HIS A 68 9.64 3.12 3.03
N GLU A 69 10.76 2.47 3.30
CA GLU A 69 11.91 3.10 3.96
C GLU A 69 12.77 3.86 2.94
N GLU A 70 12.99 3.24 1.80
CA GLU A 70 13.78 3.75 0.69
C GLU A 70 13.04 3.37 -0.60
N THR A 71 12.89 4.32 -1.53
CA THR A 71 12.19 4.09 -2.80
C THR A 71 13.08 4.38 -4.00
N HIS A 72 12.73 3.79 -5.14
CA HIS A 72 13.30 4.11 -6.44
C HIS A 72 12.19 4.32 -7.47
N LEU A 73 12.50 5.11 -8.50
CA LEU A 73 11.59 5.36 -9.61
C LEU A 73 11.68 4.22 -10.62
N THR A 74 10.54 3.59 -10.90
CA THR A 74 10.38 2.55 -11.92
C THR A 74 9.47 3.06 -13.04
N GLN A 75 9.78 2.67 -14.27
CA GLN A 75 8.99 3.00 -15.45
C GLN A 75 8.60 1.73 -16.20
N VAL A 76 7.36 1.70 -16.69
CA VAL A 76 6.82 0.61 -17.50
C VAL A 76 6.06 1.17 -18.69
N THR A 77 6.09 0.45 -19.81
CA THR A 77 5.32 0.78 -21.00
C THR A 77 3.98 0.06 -20.98
N LEU A 78 2.88 0.81 -20.99
CA LEU A 78 1.52 0.29 -21.01
C LEU A 78 1.20 -0.30 -22.39
N ARG A 79 0.66 -1.52 -22.42
CA ARG A 79 0.45 -2.25 -23.68
C ARG A 79 -0.87 -1.91 -24.38
N ASN A 80 -1.86 -1.37 -23.67
CA ASN A 80 -3.15 -1.01 -24.26
C ASN A 80 -3.31 0.50 -24.29
N PHE A 81 -3.78 1.03 -25.42
CA PHE A 81 -3.94 2.46 -25.63
C PHE A 81 -4.97 2.75 -26.72
N HIS A 82 -5.57 3.94 -26.68
CA HIS A 82 -6.41 4.43 -27.77
C HIS A 82 -5.57 4.77 -29.01
N GLU A 83 -6.18 4.65 -30.19
CA GLU A 83 -5.57 5.13 -31.45
C GLU A 83 -5.28 6.64 -31.34
N ASP A 84 -4.15 7.05 -31.91
CA ASP A 84 -3.63 8.42 -31.89
C ASP A 84 -3.21 9.01 -30.52
N VAL A 85 -2.93 8.19 -29.51
CA VAL A 85 -2.43 8.73 -28.23
C VAL A 85 -1.13 9.54 -28.39
N ALA A 86 -0.97 10.63 -27.63
CA ALA A 86 0.25 11.41 -27.65
C ALA A 86 1.48 10.56 -27.24
N PRO A 87 2.63 10.68 -27.93
CA PRO A 87 3.82 9.89 -27.64
C PRO A 87 4.34 10.16 -26.21
N GLY A 88 4.66 9.10 -25.47
CA GLY A 88 5.08 9.14 -24.06
C GLY A 88 3.93 8.97 -23.05
N THR A 89 2.67 8.95 -23.50
CA THR A 89 1.52 8.63 -22.63
C THR A 89 1.54 7.17 -22.18
N GLU A 90 2.15 6.30 -22.99
CA GLU A 90 2.36 4.88 -22.69
C GLU A 90 3.36 4.65 -21.56
N ILE A 91 4.23 5.62 -21.23
CA ILE A 91 5.22 5.48 -20.15
C ILE A 91 4.57 5.81 -18.81
N TYR A 92 4.38 4.80 -17.99
CA TYR A 92 3.87 4.94 -16.63
C TYR A 92 5.02 4.87 -15.62
N SER A 93 5.17 5.91 -14.79
CA SER A 93 6.24 6.01 -13.79
C SER A 93 5.65 5.93 -12.38
N PHE A 94 6.26 5.14 -11.51
CA PHE A 94 5.83 4.96 -10.12
C PHE A 94 7.02 4.67 -9.21
N GLN A 95 6.83 4.82 -7.89
CA GLN A 95 7.86 4.56 -6.89
C GLN A 95 7.69 3.15 -6.33
N GLU A 96 8.79 2.40 -6.24
CA GLU A 96 8.85 1.09 -5.60
C GLU A 96 9.81 1.10 -4.41
N PRO A 97 9.54 0.33 -3.36
CA PRO A 97 10.42 0.25 -2.21
C PRO A 97 11.65 -0.61 -2.51
N ASN A 98 12.83 -0.08 -2.23
CA ASN A 98 14.05 -0.87 -2.02
C ASN A 98 13.94 -1.67 -0.71
N ARG A 99 13.39 -1.03 0.33
CA ARG A 99 13.28 -1.57 1.68
C ARG A 99 11.98 -1.15 2.35
N CYS A 100 11.49 -2.01 3.23
CA CYS A 100 10.28 -1.80 4.02
C CYS A 100 10.63 -1.79 5.50
N SER A 101 10.00 -0.91 6.27
CA SER A 101 10.18 -0.85 7.72
C SER A 101 8.95 -0.34 8.44
N CYS A 102 8.90 -0.62 9.75
CA CYS A 102 7.88 -0.09 10.63
C CYS A 102 8.29 1.30 11.11
N SER A 103 7.54 2.32 10.70
CA SER A 103 7.79 3.69 11.10
C SER A 103 6.49 4.43 11.40
N VAL A 104 6.58 5.59 12.05
CA VAL A 104 5.43 6.50 12.11
C VAL A 104 5.07 6.87 10.66
N CYS A 105 3.77 6.89 10.36
CA CYS A 105 3.32 7.26 9.03
C CYS A 105 3.72 8.71 8.72
N LYS A 106 4.42 8.90 7.59
CA LYS A 106 4.81 10.21 7.10
C LYS A 106 3.79 10.69 6.07
N SER A 107 3.06 11.75 6.39
CA SER A 107 2.04 12.33 5.51
C SER A 107 2.61 12.91 4.21
N SER A 108 3.91 13.15 4.14
CA SER A 108 4.62 13.54 2.91
C SER A 108 4.79 12.40 1.91
N GLU A 109 4.76 11.15 2.36
CA GLU A 109 5.03 9.96 1.54
C GLU A 109 3.76 9.11 1.32
N GLY A 110 2.74 9.26 2.16
CA GLY A 110 1.48 8.52 2.04
C GLY A 110 0.32 9.16 2.77
N SER A 111 -0.89 8.69 2.48
CA SER A 111 -2.09 9.08 3.23
C SER A 111 -2.15 8.28 4.53
N CYS A 112 -1.89 8.96 5.65
CA CYS A 112 -1.89 8.36 7.00
C CYS A 112 -3.29 8.21 7.61
N GLU A 113 -4.31 8.72 6.92
CA GLU A 113 -5.70 8.43 7.23
C GLU A 113 -5.95 6.95 6.93
N GLY A 114 -6.45 6.18 7.91
CA GLY A 114 -6.86 4.80 7.65
C GLY A 114 -7.82 4.78 6.46
N LEU A 115 -7.46 4.00 5.42
CA LEU A 115 -8.18 3.98 4.14
C LEU A 115 -9.69 3.89 4.34
N ARG A 116 -10.40 5.01 4.11
CA ARG A 116 -11.84 5.04 3.87
C ARG A 116 -12.09 4.48 2.46
N TYR A 117 -11.74 3.22 2.20
CA TYR A 117 -12.23 2.55 1.00
C TYR A 117 -13.76 2.59 1.05
N ARG A 118 -14.38 3.39 0.17
CA ARG A 118 -15.81 3.24 -0.17
C ARG A 118 -15.99 1.83 -0.74
N GLY A 119 -16.23 0.84 0.13
CA GLY A 119 -16.31 -0.56 -0.26
C GLY A 119 -15.93 -1.57 0.82
N ALA A 120 -15.16 -1.18 1.84
CA ALA A 120 -14.97 -2.00 3.04
C ALA A 120 -16.25 -1.92 3.89
N ARG A 121 -17.32 -2.57 3.43
CA ARG A 121 -18.43 -2.95 4.30
C ARG A 121 -17.79 -3.62 5.51
N ARG A 122 -18.16 -3.16 6.71
CA ARG A 122 -18.11 -4.01 7.91
C ARG A 122 -18.53 -5.40 7.44
N ALA A 123 -17.65 -6.40 7.55
CA ALA A 123 -18.12 -7.77 7.49
C ALA A 123 -19.32 -7.84 8.45
N PRO A 124 -20.46 -8.44 8.03
CA PRO A 124 -21.54 -8.70 8.98
C PRO A 124 -20.90 -9.36 10.18
N ARG A 125 -21.15 -8.83 11.38
CA ARG A 125 -20.89 -9.60 12.59
C ARG A 125 -21.68 -10.89 12.38
N VAL A 126 -21.00 -12.00 12.12
CA VAL A 126 -21.63 -13.30 12.24
C VAL A 126 -22.07 -13.33 13.69
N ASP A 127 -23.39 -13.28 13.90
CA ASP A 127 -23.97 -13.44 15.23
C ASP A 127 -23.48 -14.79 15.76
N VAL A 128 -22.50 -14.74 16.67
CA VAL A 128 -22.08 -15.89 17.46
C VAL A 128 -23.28 -16.24 18.34
N PRO A 129 -23.87 -17.44 18.23
CA PRO A 129 -24.95 -17.84 19.13
C PRO A 129 -24.42 -17.79 20.56
N ARG A 130 -25.07 -17.00 21.40
CA ARG A 130 -24.88 -17.12 22.85
C ARG A 130 -25.58 -18.42 23.26
N GLY A 131 -24.78 -19.45 23.50
CA GLY A 131 -25.19 -20.56 24.36
C GLY A 131 -25.43 -20.07 25.78
#